data_AF-A0A183I7G9-F1
#
_entry.id   AF-A0A183I7G9-F1
#
_cell.length_a   1.000
_cell.length_b   1.000
_cell.length_c   1.000
_cell.angle_alpha   90.00
_cell.angle_beta   90.00
_cell.angle_gamma   90.00
#
_symmetry.space_group_name_H-M   'P 1'
#
loop_
_entity.id
_entity.type
_entity.pdbx_description
1 polymer ?
#
loop_
_entity_poly.entity_id
_entity_poly.type
_entity_poly.pdbx_seq_one_letter_code
_entity_poly.pdbx_strand_id
1 'polypeptide(L)'
;MDFFQVHDPYDCNDEIVEFAVVQRLLYRKGIGRACVYCQAADVKLKTCERCYDAFYCNRECQVADWPDHKISCRSRTQAEAVGQPFIISLPKKRVTYSNIMRNLESRCKCG
;
A
#
# COMPACT_ATOMS: atom_id res chain seq x y z
N MET A 1 13.93 -15.93 19.98
CA MET A 1 12.51 -16.26 19.78
C MET A 1 12.31 -16.24 18.29
N ASP A 2 12.27 -17.42 17.68
CA ASP A 2 12.41 -17.59 16.24
C ASP A 2 11.15 -17.13 15.50
N PHE A 3 11.28 -16.12 14.65
CA PHE A 3 10.16 -15.46 13.94
C PHE A 3 9.72 -16.16 12.65
N PHE A 4 10.22 -17.38 12.40
CA PHE A 4 9.88 -18.13 11.19
C PHE A 4 9.30 -19.49 11.57
N GLN A 5 7.97 -19.56 11.65
CA GLN A 5 7.31 -20.84 11.34
C GLN A 5 7.36 -21.01 9.83
N VAL A 6 8.50 -21.51 9.35
CA VAL A 6 8.57 -22.15 8.04
C VAL A 6 7.76 -23.43 8.19
N HIS A 7 6.58 -23.49 7.56
CA HIS A 7 5.96 -24.79 7.37
C HIS A 7 6.94 -25.62 6.54
N ASP A 8 7.33 -26.77 7.06
CA ASP A 8 8.18 -27.71 6.35
C ASP A 8 7.49 -28.05 5.00
N PRO A 9 8.15 -27.80 3.85
CA PRO A 9 7.62 -28.16 2.54
C PRO A 9 7.30 -29.66 2.41
N TYR A 10 7.88 -30.51 3.26
CA TYR A 10 7.69 -31.96 3.26
C TYR A 10 6.48 -32.44 4.10
N ASP A 11 5.92 -31.62 4.99
CA ASP A 11 4.70 -31.97 5.74
C ASP A 11 3.41 -31.72 4.92
N CYS A 12 3.53 -30.90 3.88
CA CYS A 12 2.46 -30.61 2.93
C CYS A 12 2.73 -31.43 1.67
N ASN A 13 1.93 -32.44 1.36
CA ASN A 13 2.04 -33.15 0.08
C ASN A 13 1.52 -32.29 -1.11
N ASP A 14 2.00 -31.05 -1.19
CA ASP A 14 1.54 -29.97 -2.06
C ASP A 14 2.65 -28.93 -2.27
N GLU A 15 2.71 -28.36 -3.48
CA GLU A 15 3.66 -27.31 -3.84
C GLU A 15 3.46 -26.07 -2.96
N ILE A 16 4.54 -25.45 -2.49
CA ILE A 16 4.49 -24.22 -1.68
C ILE A 16 4.64 -22.99 -2.56
N VAL A 17 3.78 -22.00 -2.34
CA VAL A 17 3.86 -20.67 -2.96
C VAL A 17 4.27 -19.65 -1.91
N GLU A 18 5.35 -18.93 -2.17
CA GLU A 18 5.85 -17.86 -1.31
C GLU A 18 5.44 -16.49 -1.86
N PHE A 19 4.93 -15.64 -0.97
CA PHE A 19 4.62 -14.26 -1.28
C PHE A 19 5.52 -13.35 -0.45
N ALA A 20 6.38 -12.58 -1.13
CA ALA A 20 7.10 -11.47 -0.52
C ALA A 20 6.13 -10.29 -0.33
N VAL A 21 5.74 -10.04 0.92
CA VAL A 21 4.76 -9.02 1.27
C VAL A 21 5.48 -7.75 1.69
N VAL A 22 5.12 -6.65 1.04
CA VAL A 22 5.53 -5.30 1.42
C VAL A 22 4.29 -4.46 1.59
N GLN A 23 4.09 -3.94 2.81
CA GLN A 23 3.00 -3.02 3.10
C GLN A 23 3.48 -1.59 3.01
N ARG A 24 2.77 -0.76 2.26
CA ARG A 24 3.12 0.64 2.02
C ARG A 24 1.94 1.54 2.32
N LEU A 25 2.22 2.74 2.82
CA LEU A 25 1.19 3.75 2.96
C LEU A 25 0.71 4.21 1.58
N LEU A 26 -0.62 4.27 1.43
CA LEU A 26 -1.23 4.87 0.25
C LEU A 26 -0.93 6.36 0.19
N TYR A 27 -1.02 7.05 1.32
CA TYR A 27 -0.76 8.49 1.45
C TYR A 27 0.59 8.73 2.12
N ARG A 28 1.28 9.81 1.74
CA ARG A 28 2.51 10.20 2.46
C ARG A 28 2.19 10.53 3.91
N LYS A 29 3.06 10.12 4.83
CA LYS A 29 2.97 10.59 6.22
C LYS A 29 3.13 12.12 6.25
N GLY A 30 2.22 12.80 6.94
CA GLY A 30 2.25 14.26 7.09
C GLY A 30 1.74 15.05 5.88
N ILE A 31 1.10 14.40 4.90
CA ILE A 31 0.46 15.12 3.79
C ILE A 31 -0.65 16.05 4.32
N GLY A 32 -0.60 17.33 3.92
CA GLY A 32 -1.64 18.31 4.23
C GLY A 32 -2.93 17.98 3.48
N ARG A 33 -4.07 17.97 4.19
CA ARG A 33 -5.39 17.80 3.57
C ARG A 33 -5.98 19.13 3.17
N ALA A 34 -5.41 19.71 2.12
CA ALA A 34 -5.93 20.91 1.45
C ALA A 34 -5.75 20.77 -0.05
N CYS A 35 -6.55 21.49 -0.82
CA CYS A 35 -6.35 21.56 -2.26
C CYS A 35 -4.98 22.17 -2.57
N VAL A 36 -4.10 21.44 -3.29
CA VAL A 36 -2.75 21.92 -3.62
C VAL A 36 -2.81 23.19 -4.48
N TYR A 37 -3.84 23.32 -5.33
CA TYR A 37 -4.00 24.48 -6.21
C TYR A 37 -4.60 25.70 -5.49
N CYS A 38 -5.78 25.56 -4.87
CA CYS A 38 -6.53 26.69 -4.31
C CYS A 38 -6.52 26.80 -2.78
N GLN A 39 -5.80 25.90 -2.09
CA GLN A 39 -5.63 25.88 -0.63
C GLN A 39 -6.91 25.67 0.20
N ALA A 40 -8.06 25.42 -0.44
CA ALA A 40 -9.28 25.07 0.28
C ALA A 40 -9.11 23.76 1.07
N ALA A 41 -9.38 23.80 2.38
CA ALA A 41 -9.31 22.65 3.28
C ALA A 41 -10.70 22.16 3.73
N ASP A 42 -11.67 23.07 3.85
CA ASP A 42 -13.04 22.76 4.33
C ASP A 42 -13.98 22.26 3.21
N VAL A 43 -13.44 21.55 2.22
CA VAL A 43 -14.19 21.02 1.08
C VAL A 43 -13.92 19.53 0.89
N LYS A 44 -14.80 18.85 0.17
CA LYS A 44 -14.55 17.45 -0.23
C LYS A 44 -13.39 17.41 -1.22
N LEU A 45 -12.25 16.90 -0.76
CA LEU A 45 -11.06 16.75 -1.59
C LEU A 45 -11.04 15.39 -2.30
N LYS A 46 -10.51 15.39 -3.52
CA LYS A 46 -10.18 14.23 -4.33
C LYS A 46 -8.67 14.08 -4.39
N THR A 47 -8.16 12.86 -4.31
CA THR A 47 -6.73 12.59 -4.41
C THR A 47 -6.30 12.34 -5.84
N CYS A 48 -5.06 12.67 -6.18
CA CYS A 48 -4.46 12.16 -7.41
C CYS A 48 -4.42 10.62 -7.37
N GLU A 49 -5.15 9.95 -8.25
CA GLU A 49 -5.27 8.49 -8.27
C GLU A 49 -3.97 7.77 -8.65
N ARG A 50 -3.00 8.50 -9.23
CA ARG A 50 -1.71 7.96 -9.62
C ARG A 50 -0.73 7.88 -8.46
N CYS A 51 -0.56 8.98 -7.73
CA CYS A 51 0.49 9.11 -6.72
C CYS A 51 -0.05 9.18 -5.29
N TYR A 52 -1.34 9.46 -5.11
CA TYR A 52 -1.99 9.66 -3.82
C TYR A 52 -1.30 10.72 -2.93
N ASP A 53 -0.51 11.63 -3.54
CA ASP A 53 0.30 12.64 -2.83
C ASP A 53 -0.17 14.08 -3.02
N ALA A 54 -1.33 14.27 -3.62
CA ALA A 54 -1.92 15.58 -3.83
C ALA A 54 -3.43 15.47 -3.71
N PHE A 55 -4.02 16.49 -3.09
CA PHE A 55 -5.45 16.64 -2.95
C PHE A 55 -5.92 17.82 -3.79
N TYR A 56 -7.09 17.68 -4.39
CA TYR A 56 -7.70 18.69 -5.25
C TYR A 56 -9.18 18.83 -4.93
N CYS A 57 -9.68 20.05 -5.05
CA CYS A 57 -11.09 20.35 -4.91
C CYS A 57 -11.93 19.63 -6.00
N ASN A 58 -11.42 19.63 -7.23
CA ASN A 58 -12.06 19.12 -8.44
C ASN A 58 -11.03 18.90 -9.55
N ARG A 59 -11.50 18.56 -10.76
CA ARG A 59 -10.64 18.28 -11.92
C ARG A 59 -9.94 19.55 -12.41
N GLU A 60 -10.59 20.69 -12.29
CA GLU A 60 -10.08 21.99 -12.71
C GLU A 60 -8.84 22.35 -11.88
N CYS A 61 -8.93 22.22 -10.55
CA CYS A 61 -7.81 22.34 -9.61
C CYS A 61 -6.64 21.39 -9.98
N GLN A 62 -6.94 20.14 -10.34
CA GLN A 62 -5.92 19.15 -10.71
C GLN A 62 -5.22 19.48 -12.04
N VAL A 63 -5.98 19.87 -13.06
CA VAL A 63 -5.44 20.21 -14.39
C VAL A 63 -4.58 21.47 -14.32
N ALA A 64 -5.01 22.46 -13.53
CA ALA A 64 -4.27 23.69 -13.33
C ALA A 64 -2.92 23.46 -12.62
N ASP A 65 -2.87 22.56 -11.64
CA ASP A 65 -1.64 22.17 -10.93
C ASP A 65 -0.74 21.18 -11.72
N TRP A 66 -1.25 20.59 -12.80
CA TRP A 66 -0.54 19.53 -13.54
C TRP A 66 0.88 19.90 -14.02
N PRO A 67 1.16 21.12 -14.54
CA PRO A 67 2.50 21.51 -14.95
C PRO A 67 3.54 21.34 -13.82
N ASP A 68 3.18 21.69 -12.59
CA ASP A 68 4.04 21.62 -11.41
C ASP A 68 4.01 20.23 -10.76
N HIS A 69 2.84 19.60 -10.70
CA HIS A 69 2.66 18.28 -10.11
C HIS A 69 3.27 17.14 -10.92
N LYS A 70 3.33 17.24 -12.26
CA LYS A 70 3.69 16.12 -13.15
C LYS A 70 5.00 15.44 -12.79
N ILE A 71 6.02 16.19 -12.38
CA ILE A 71 7.34 15.66 -12.04
C ILE A 71 7.27 14.88 -10.73
N SER A 72 6.72 15.49 -9.66
CA SER A 72 6.57 14.84 -8.35
C SER A 72 5.60 13.64 -8.39
N CYS A 73 4.55 13.74 -9.20
CA CYS A 73 3.61 12.66 -9.47
C CYS A 73 4.30 11.42 -10.06
N ARG A 74 5.28 11.64 -10.96
CA ARG A 74 6.03 10.55 -11.61
C ARG A 74 7.13 9.98 -10.71
N SER A 75 7.73 10.82 -9.86
CA SER A 75 8.80 10.39 -8.95
C SER A 75 8.29 9.73 -7.68
N ARG A 76 6.99 9.86 -7.36
CA ARG A 76 6.42 9.25 -6.17
C ARG A 76 6.50 7.73 -6.24
N THR A 77 7.45 7.19 -5.49
CA THR A 77 7.47 5.79 -5.13
C THR A 77 6.54 5.64 -3.92
N GLN A 78 5.54 4.76 -4.00
CA GLN A 78 4.68 4.40 -2.85
C GLN A 78 5.52 3.56 -1.87
N ALA A 79 6.66 4.05 -1.41
CA ALA A 79 7.70 3.26 -0.75
C ALA A 79 7.75 3.47 0.77
N GLU A 80 6.86 4.30 1.34
CA GLU A 80 6.78 4.43 2.79
C GLU A 80 6.23 3.13 3.37
N ALA A 81 7.14 2.23 3.74
CA ALA A 81 6.82 0.94 4.32
C ALA A 81 6.16 1.15 5.69
N VAL A 82 5.06 0.44 5.95
CA VAL A 82 4.34 0.49 7.22
C VAL A 82 5.00 -0.44 8.26
N GLY A 83 5.69 -1.47 7.79
CA GLY A 83 6.39 -2.43 8.62
C GLY A 83 7.54 -3.09 7.87
N GLN A 84 8.21 -4.03 8.54
CA GLN A 84 9.25 -4.82 7.89
C GLN A 84 8.63 -5.73 6.83
N PRO A 85 9.24 -5.86 5.63
CA PRO A 85 8.85 -6.88 4.66
C PRO A 85 8.87 -8.27 5.28
N PHE A 86 7.92 -9.12 4.89
CA PHE A 86 7.84 -10.49 5.38
C PHE A 86 7.43 -11.45 4.26
N ILE A 87 7.62 -12.75 4.50
CA ILE A 87 7.20 -13.81 3.58
C ILE A 87 6.01 -14.54 4.19
N ILE A 88 4.97 -14.79 3.38
CA ILE A 88 3.97 -15.81 3.68
C ILE A 88 4.16 -16.99 2.73
N SER A 89 4.16 -18.20 3.27
CA SER A 89 4.30 -19.44 2.51
C SER A 89 3.01 -20.24 2.66
N LEU A 90 2.37 -20.57 1.54
CA LEU A 90 1.08 -21.29 1.53
C LEU A 90 1.13 -22.48 0.57
N PRO A 91 0.57 -23.64 0.95
CA PRO A 91 0.32 -24.73 0.00
C PRO A 91 -0.55 -24.24 -1.15
N LYS A 92 -0.20 -24.60 -2.39
CA LYS A 92 -0.83 -24.13 -3.63
C LYS A 92 -2.34 -24.33 -3.63
N LYS A 93 -2.83 -25.47 -3.12
CA LYS A 93 -4.27 -25.77 -2.98
C LYS A 93 -4.99 -24.87 -1.98
N ARG A 94 -4.25 -24.19 -1.09
CA ARG A 94 -4.78 -23.29 -0.06
C ARG A 94 -4.59 -21.81 -0.40
N VAL A 95 -4.05 -21.49 -1.59
CA VAL A 95 -3.92 -20.11 -2.10
C VAL A 95 -5.28 -19.59 -2.57
N THR A 96 -6.16 -19.33 -1.60
CA THR A 96 -7.45 -18.65 -1.83
C THR A 96 -7.38 -17.24 -1.27
N TYR A 97 -8.20 -16.33 -1.80
CA TYR A 97 -8.28 -14.95 -1.30
C TYR A 97 -8.46 -14.89 0.22
N SER A 98 -9.40 -15.67 0.76
CA SER A 98 -9.69 -15.71 2.20
C SER A 98 -8.51 -16.19 3.04
N ASN A 99 -7.72 -17.15 2.54
CA ASN A 99 -6.55 -17.66 3.25
C ASN A 99 -5.38 -16.68 3.17
N ILE A 100 -5.15 -16.05 2.01
CA ILE A 100 -4.15 -14.99 1.86
C ILE A 100 -4.49 -13.86 2.83
N MET A 101 -5.73 -13.37 2.81
CA MET A 101 -6.16 -12.25 3.66
C MET A 101 -5.99 -12.57 5.14
N ARG A 102 -6.40 -13.76 5.60
CA ARG A 102 -6.21 -14.19 6.99
C ARG A 102 -4.73 -14.20 7.40
N ASN A 103 -3.83 -14.66 6.53
CA ASN A 103 -2.39 -14.71 6.79
C ASN A 103 -1.75 -13.33 6.79
N LEU A 104 -2.24 -12.42 5.94
CA LEU A 104 -1.80 -11.03 5.96
C LEU A 104 -2.25 -10.36 7.26
N GLU A 105 -3.53 -10.47 7.63
CA GLU A 105 -4.10 -9.86 8.83
C GLU A 105 -3.43 -10.34 10.13
N SER A 106 -3.14 -11.64 10.26
CA SER A 106 -2.48 -12.18 11.45
C SER A 106 -1.09 -11.58 11.67
N ARG A 107 -0.39 -11.23 10.58
CA ARG A 107 0.95 -10.61 10.60
C ARG A 107 0.91 -9.08 10.72
N CYS A 108 -0.23 -8.45 10.42
CA CYS A 108 -0.44 -7.00 10.59
C CYS A 108 -0.72 -6.57 12.03
N LYS A 109 -1.13 -7.49 12.92
CA LYS A 109 -1.55 -7.18 14.30
C LYS A 109 -0.41 -7.04 15.31
N CYS A 110 0.84 -7.11 14.88
CA CYS A 110 2.02 -6.92 15.73
C CYS A 110 2.71 -5.60 15.38
N GLY A 111 2.17 -4.50 15.90
CA GLY A 111 2.74 -3.15 15.82
C GLY A 111 2.16 -2.27 16.91
#